data_AF-A0AAD6SUH5-F1
#
_entry.id   AF-A0AAD6SUH5-F1
#
_cell.length_a   1.000
_cell.length_b   1.000
_cell.length_c   1.000
_cell.angle_alpha   90.00
_cell.angle_beta   90.00
_cell.angle_gamma   90.00
#
_symmetry.space_group_name_H-M   'P 1'
#
loop_
_entity.id
_entity.type
_entity.pdbx_description
1 polymer ?
#
loop_
_entity_poly.entity_id
_entity_poly.type
_entity_poly.pdbx_seq_one_letter_code
_entity_poly.pdbx_strand_id
1 'polypeptide(L)'
;MLPAEPKIFYGREKELTDILKLFKQESPRIAILGAGGMGKTSLSKAVLHHSEITTKYHANRFFIACDGLTTKVELVNIVGAHLGLKSGKDLTRGVLRHLSNAPSTLLVLDNLETLWDPAESRKEIEEFLSLLTDITSLVLMVGVFLL
;
A
#
# COMPACT_ATOMS: atom_id res chain seq x y z
N MET A 1 4.88 -11.19 1.78
CA MET A 1 6.30 -11.10 1.35
C MET A 1 6.50 -9.80 0.60
N LEU A 2 7.69 -9.20 0.64
CA LEU A 2 7.98 -8.07 -0.25
C LEU A 2 8.29 -8.58 -1.67
N PRO A 3 7.86 -7.87 -2.73
CA PRO A 3 8.28 -8.16 -4.09
C PRO A 3 9.79 -7.93 -4.26
N ALA A 4 10.39 -8.55 -5.27
CA ALA A 4 11.80 -8.33 -5.60
C ALA A 4 12.07 -6.86 -5.97
N GLU A 5 13.25 -6.38 -5.59
CA GLU A 5 13.75 -5.06 -5.98
C GLU A 5 13.90 -4.98 -7.51
N PRO A 6 13.51 -3.85 -8.14
CA PRO A 6 13.77 -3.64 -9.55
C PRO A 6 15.29 -3.63 -9.82
N LYS A 7 15.80 -4.61 -10.57
CA LYS A 7 17.24 -4.68 -10.93
C LYS A 7 17.69 -3.51 -11.82
N ILE A 8 16.75 -2.93 -12.55
CA ILE A 8 16.96 -1.80 -13.46
C ILE A 8 15.87 -0.78 -13.14
N PHE A 9 16.27 0.42 -12.71
CA PHE A 9 15.37 1.51 -12.36
C PHE A 9 15.93 2.83 -12.88
N TYR A 10 15.40 3.30 -14.01
CA TYR A 10 15.81 4.56 -14.65
C TYR A 10 14.59 5.40 -15.05
N GLY A 11 14.77 6.72 -15.11
CA GLY A 11 13.78 7.67 -15.63
C GLY A 11 12.67 8.09 -14.66
N ARG A 12 12.71 7.62 -13.40
CA ARG A 12 11.76 7.96 -12.32
C ARG A 12 12.47 8.36 -11.01
N GLU A 13 13.76 8.68 -11.08
CA GLU A 13 14.62 9.00 -9.93
C GLU A 13 14.17 10.28 -9.23
N LYS A 14 13.66 11.24 -10.00
CA LYS A 14 13.08 12.47 -9.44
C LYS A 14 11.85 12.16 -8.60
N GLU A 15 10.92 11.36 -9.12
CA GLU A 15 9.70 10.97 -8.39
C GLU A 15 10.01 10.11 -7.17
N LEU A 16 10.99 9.21 -7.26
CA LEU A 16 11.50 8.49 -6.10
C LEU A 16 11.99 9.47 -5.04
N THR A 17 12.84 10.43 -5.43
CA THR A 17 13.36 11.46 -4.52
C THR A 17 12.25 12.30 -3.91
N ASP A 18 11.24 12.70 -4.69
CA ASP A 18 10.13 13.51 -4.21
C ASP A 18 9.21 12.72 -3.26
N ILE A 19 8.95 11.44 -3.53
CA ILE A 19 8.24 10.55 -2.62
C ILE A 19 9.02 10.40 -1.31
N LEU A 20 10.32 10.16 -1.35
CA LEU A 20 11.16 10.02 -0.14
C LEU A 20 11.13 11.27 0.74
N LYS A 21 11.00 12.48 0.16
CA LYS A 21 10.81 13.71 0.95
C LYS A 21 9.50 13.70 1.72
N LEU A 22 8.42 13.13 1.18
CA LEU A 22 7.12 13.04 1.86
C LEU A 22 7.21 12.15 3.10
N PHE A 23 8.07 11.11 3.10
CA PHE A 23 8.30 10.26 4.26
C PHE A 23 8.93 10.97 5.47
N LYS A 24 9.34 12.23 5.33
CA LYS A 24 9.77 13.09 6.45
C LYS A 24 8.59 13.68 7.23
N GLN A 25 7.40 13.71 6.64
CA GLN A 25 6.16 14.13 7.31
C GLN A 25 5.65 13.00 8.21
N GLU A 26 4.78 13.36 9.16
CA GLU A 26 4.02 12.38 9.92
C GLU A 26 3.00 11.71 8.99
N SER A 27 3.16 10.40 8.81
CA SER A 27 2.13 9.51 8.26
C SER A 27 1.58 9.91 6.88
N PRO A 28 2.45 10.19 5.88
CA PRO A 28 2.01 10.66 4.59
C PRO A 28 1.05 9.68 3.90
N ARG A 29 0.11 10.24 3.15
CA ARG A 29 -0.80 9.49 2.26
C ARG A 29 -0.38 9.78 0.83
N ILE A 30 0.09 8.75 0.12
CA ILE A 30 0.76 8.92 -1.17
C ILE A 30 -0.03 8.19 -2.25
N ALA A 31 -0.38 8.89 -3.32
CA ALA A 31 -0.95 8.28 -4.52
C ALA A 31 0.04 8.41 -5.68
N ILE A 32 0.40 7.27 -6.28
CA ILE A 32 1.19 7.19 -7.50
C ILE A 32 0.23 7.00 -8.66
N LEU A 33 0.04 8.07 -9.42
CA LEU A 33 -0.90 8.11 -10.54
C LEU A 33 -0.18 7.99 -11.89
N GLY A 34 -0.87 7.46 -12.89
CA GLY A 34 -0.40 7.46 -14.27
C GLY A 34 -1.00 6.34 -15.11
N ALA A 35 -0.82 6.43 -16.42
CA ALA A 35 -1.29 5.40 -17.35
C ALA A 35 -0.57 4.05 -17.18
N GLY A 36 -1.05 3.06 -17.92
CA GLY A 36 -0.48 1.71 -17.98
C GLY A 36 0.93 1.73 -18.52
N GLY A 37 1.78 0.86 -17.99
CA GLY A 37 3.18 0.76 -18.43
C GLY A 37 4.09 1.92 -17.99
N MET A 38 3.58 2.94 -17.29
CA MET A 38 4.39 4.08 -16.82
C MET A 38 5.38 3.75 -15.68
N GLY A 39 5.45 2.49 -15.24
CA GLY A 39 6.38 2.06 -14.20
C GLY A 39 5.97 2.38 -12.76
N LYS A 40 4.66 2.60 -12.50
CA LYS A 40 4.12 2.88 -11.14
C LYS A 40 4.51 1.79 -10.13
N THR A 41 4.23 0.53 -10.47
CA THR A 41 4.63 -0.65 -9.67
C THR A 41 6.14 -0.70 -9.42
N SER A 42 6.95 -0.40 -10.44
CA SER A 42 8.41 -0.36 -10.29
C SER A 42 8.86 0.75 -9.34
N LEU A 43 8.23 1.93 -9.41
CA LEU A 43 8.48 3.04 -8.48
C LEU A 43 8.08 2.67 -7.05
N SER A 44 6.91 2.06 -6.85
CA SER A 44 6.47 1.56 -5.54
C SER A 44 7.46 0.56 -4.94
N LYS A 45 7.97 -0.37 -5.76
CA LYS A 45 8.99 -1.35 -5.35
C LYS A 45 10.33 -0.67 -5.03
N ALA A 46 10.77 0.29 -5.84
CA ALA A 46 11.99 1.06 -5.58
C ALA A 46 11.90 1.83 -4.26
N VAL A 47 10.76 2.47 -3.95
CA VAL A 47 10.51 3.11 -2.66
C VAL A 47 10.63 2.10 -1.52
N LEU A 48 9.95 0.95 -1.63
CA LEU A 48 9.98 -0.08 -0.60
C LEU A 48 11.40 -0.54 -0.27
N HIS A 49 12.28 -0.67 -1.26
CA HIS A 49 13.66 -1.15 -1.09
C HIS A 49 14.69 -0.04 -0.82
N HIS A 50 14.31 1.23 -0.90
CA HIS A 50 15.23 2.34 -0.65
C HIS A 50 15.78 2.29 0.78
N SER A 51 17.07 2.61 0.95
CA SER A 51 17.79 2.47 2.23
C SER A 51 17.16 3.29 3.38
N GLU A 52 16.65 4.48 3.10
CA GLU A 52 15.92 5.29 4.09
C GLU A 52 14.64 4.58 4.57
N ILE A 53 13.92 3.92 3.67
CA ILE A 53 12.68 3.21 3.95
C ILE A 53 12.98 1.88 4.66
N THR A 54 14.00 1.14 4.22
CA THR A 54 14.44 -0.09 4.90
C THR A 54 14.88 0.18 6.33
N THR A 55 15.58 1.30 6.55
CA THR A 55 16.08 1.70 7.88
C THR A 55 14.94 2.16 8.79
N LYS A 56 13.97 2.92 8.27
CA LYS A 56 12.86 3.46 9.07
C LYS A 56 11.81 2.41 9.42
N TYR A 57 11.44 1.55 8.47
CA TYR A 57 10.31 0.62 8.62
C TYR A 57 10.72 -0.84 8.86
N HIS A 58 12.01 -1.18 8.66
CA HIS A 58 12.54 -2.54 8.83
C HIS A 58 11.71 -3.61 8.11
N ALA A 59 11.06 -4.51 8.84
CA ALA A 59 10.19 -5.55 8.29
C ALA A 59 8.72 -5.11 8.14
N ASN A 60 8.32 -3.96 8.69
CA ASN A 60 6.95 -3.43 8.65
C ASN A 60 6.66 -2.69 7.33
N ARG A 61 6.99 -3.36 6.23
CA ARG A 61 6.79 -2.91 4.86
C ARG A 61 5.99 -3.98 4.14
N PHE A 62 4.84 -3.62 3.62
CA PHE A 62 3.91 -4.56 3.00
C PHE A 62 3.50 -4.05 1.63
N PHE A 63 3.47 -4.97 0.68
CA PHE A 63 3.05 -4.72 -0.69
C PHE A 63 1.92 -5.69 -1.02
N ILE A 64 0.79 -5.14 -1.41
CA ILE A 64 -0.38 -5.88 -1.84
C ILE A 64 -0.61 -5.52 -3.30
N ALA A 65 -0.44 -6.51 -4.18
CA ALA A 65 -0.95 -6.40 -5.54
C ALA A 65 -2.47 -6.60 -5.48
N CYS A 66 -3.24 -5.60 -5.87
CA CYS A 66 -4.70 -5.70 -5.91
C CYS A 66 -5.21 -6.38 -7.18
N ASP A 67 -4.32 -6.66 -8.15
CA ASP A 67 -4.67 -7.40 -9.37
C ASP A 67 -5.42 -8.70 -9.05
N GLY A 68 -6.64 -8.83 -9.59
CA GLY A 68 -7.48 -10.01 -9.41
C GLY A 68 -8.28 -10.05 -8.11
N LEU A 69 -8.18 -9.02 -7.24
CA LEU A 69 -9.10 -8.84 -6.13
C LEU A 69 -10.35 -8.10 -6.63
N THR A 70 -11.52 -8.50 -6.15
CA THR A 70 -12.82 -7.95 -6.57
C THR A 70 -13.63 -7.36 -5.42
N THR A 71 -13.28 -7.71 -4.18
CA THR A 71 -14.04 -7.28 -2.99
C THR A 71 -13.16 -6.76 -1.87
N LYS A 72 -13.73 -5.93 -0.99
CA LYS A 72 -13.11 -5.52 0.28
C LYS A 72 -12.70 -6.74 1.12
N VAL A 73 -13.52 -7.81 1.12
CA VAL A 73 -13.25 -9.02 1.91
C VAL A 73 -11.96 -9.70 1.44
N GLU A 74 -11.74 -9.81 0.14
CA GLU A 74 -10.50 -10.36 -0.43
C GLU A 74 -9.29 -9.49 -0.09
N LEU A 75 -9.43 -8.16 -0.19
CA LEU A 75 -8.38 -7.22 0.23
C LEU A 75 -8.02 -7.37 1.72
N VAL A 76 -9.01 -7.44 2.59
CA VAL A 76 -8.78 -7.64 4.03
C VAL A 76 -8.14 -8.99 4.32
N ASN A 77 -8.55 -10.05 3.61
CA ASN A 77 -7.94 -11.37 3.74
C ASN A 77 -6.46 -11.38 3.34
N ILE A 78 -6.11 -10.78 2.19
CA ILE A 78 -4.71 -10.76 1.74
C ILE A 78 -3.84 -9.87 2.63
N VAL A 79 -4.35 -8.73 3.11
CA VAL A 79 -3.67 -7.89 4.09
C VAL A 79 -3.48 -8.66 5.39
N GLY A 80 -4.53 -9.30 5.90
CA GLY A 80 -4.46 -10.12 7.11
C GLY A 80 -3.42 -11.23 7.01
N ALA A 81 -3.37 -11.94 5.87
CA ALA A 81 -2.36 -12.97 5.62
C ALA A 81 -0.93 -12.39 5.61
N HIS A 82 -0.72 -11.21 5.04
CA HIS A 82 0.58 -10.52 5.07
C HIS A 82 1.00 -10.10 6.49
N LEU A 83 0.03 -9.79 7.34
CA LEU A 83 0.24 -9.48 8.76
C LEU A 83 0.30 -10.73 9.65
N GLY A 84 0.21 -11.94 9.09
CA GLY A 84 0.22 -13.19 9.83
C GLY A 84 -1.05 -13.45 10.66
N LEU A 85 -2.14 -12.76 10.34
CA LEU A 85 -3.43 -12.93 11.01
C LEU A 85 -4.21 -14.09 10.41
N LYS A 86 -4.87 -14.88 11.26
CA LYS A 86 -5.77 -15.95 10.83
C LYS A 86 -7.12 -15.37 10.42
N SER A 87 -7.71 -15.90 9.35
CA SER A 87 -9.08 -15.58 8.96
C SER A 87 -10.07 -15.87 10.09
N GLY A 88 -11.09 -15.03 10.23
CA GLY A 88 -12.10 -15.15 11.28
C GLY A 88 -13.24 -14.17 11.11
N LYS A 89 -14.25 -14.26 11.99
CA LYS A 89 -15.52 -13.50 11.91
C LYS A 89 -15.37 -11.97 11.90
N ASP A 90 -14.18 -11.43 12.20
CA ASP A 90 -13.93 -9.99 12.23
C ASP A 90 -12.48 -9.64 11.86
N LEU A 91 -12.04 -10.16 10.72
CA LEU A 91 -10.66 -9.94 10.26
C LEU A 91 -10.37 -8.45 10.02
N THR A 92 -11.36 -7.66 9.57
CA THR A 92 -11.20 -6.21 9.37
C THR A 92 -10.77 -5.52 10.66
N ARG A 93 -11.48 -5.72 11.78
CA ARG A 93 -11.05 -5.14 13.07
C ARG A 93 -9.72 -5.71 13.52
N GLY A 94 -9.45 -6.99 13.24
CA GLY A 94 -8.15 -7.62 13.51
C GLY A 94 -7.00 -6.90 12.81
N VAL A 95 -7.14 -6.62 11.51
CA VAL A 95 -6.16 -5.88 10.69
C VAL A 95 -5.97 -4.47 11.22
N LEU A 96 -7.05 -3.71 11.43
CA LEU A 96 -6.97 -2.33 11.92
C LEU A 96 -6.27 -2.28 13.28
N ARG A 97 -6.68 -3.14 14.23
CA ARG A 97 -6.06 -3.22 15.55
C ARG A 97 -4.58 -3.63 15.49
N HIS A 98 -4.22 -4.54 14.58
CA HIS A 98 -2.82 -4.92 14.41
C HIS A 98 -2.00 -3.73 13.93
N LEU A 99 -2.45 -3.04 12.87
CA LEU A 99 -1.76 -1.88 12.31
C LEU A 99 -1.67 -0.70 13.31
N SER A 100 -2.72 -0.46 14.10
CA SER A 100 -2.70 0.60 15.12
C SER A 100 -1.71 0.34 16.27
N ASN A 101 -1.47 -0.93 16.62
CA ASN A 101 -0.54 -1.30 17.68
C ASN A 101 0.86 -1.63 17.16
N ALA A 102 1.03 -1.71 15.84
CA ALA A 102 2.32 -1.97 15.22
C ALA A 102 3.22 -0.72 15.31
N PRO A 103 4.55 -0.89 15.23
CA PRO A 103 5.46 0.20 14.90
C PRO A 103 5.06 0.88 13.58
N SER A 104 5.72 1.99 13.25
CA SER A 104 5.46 2.68 11.98
C SER A 104 5.53 1.69 10.81
N THR A 105 4.46 1.64 10.03
CA THR A 105 4.22 0.61 9.02
C THR A 105 3.97 1.28 7.67
N LEU A 106 4.63 0.79 6.62
CA LEU A 106 4.35 1.19 5.23
C LEU A 106 3.52 0.10 4.55
N LEU A 107 2.28 0.45 4.18
CA LEU A 107 1.41 -0.40 3.39
C LEU A 107 1.26 0.17 1.98
N VAL A 108 1.58 -0.64 0.99
CA VAL A 108 1.41 -0.33 -0.42
C VAL A 108 0.27 -1.15 -1.00
N LEU A 109 -0.73 -0.49 -1.58
CA LEU A 109 -1.80 -1.11 -2.36
C LEU A 109 -1.59 -0.74 -3.83
N ASP A 110 -1.06 -1.67 -4.61
CA ASP A 110 -0.74 -1.46 -6.02
C ASP A 110 -1.92 -1.89 -6.90
N ASN A 111 -2.16 -1.15 -7.99
CA ASN A 111 -3.29 -1.32 -8.90
C ASN A 111 -4.66 -1.30 -8.17
N LEU A 112 -4.83 -0.34 -7.26
CA LEU A 112 -6.03 -0.23 -6.43
C LEU A 112 -7.29 0.07 -7.25
N GLU A 113 -7.17 0.66 -8.45
CA GLU A 113 -8.27 0.91 -9.37
C GLU A 113 -9.10 -0.35 -9.66
N THR A 114 -8.47 -1.53 -9.66
CA THR A 114 -9.14 -2.81 -9.90
C THR A 114 -10.24 -3.10 -8.87
N LEU A 115 -10.08 -2.57 -7.65
CA LEU A 115 -11.05 -2.66 -6.55
C LEU A 115 -11.91 -1.40 -6.42
N TRP A 116 -11.35 -0.22 -6.72
CA TRP A 116 -11.97 1.07 -6.45
C TRP A 116 -12.87 1.58 -7.58
N ASP A 117 -12.57 1.26 -8.84
CA ASP A 117 -13.33 1.72 -10.00
C ASP A 117 -14.74 1.09 -10.12
N PRO A 118 -14.93 -0.22 -9.86
CA PRO A 118 -16.26 -0.82 -9.93
C PRO A 118 -17.21 -0.22 -8.90
N ALA A 119 -18.40 0.19 -9.34
CA ALA A 119 -19.37 0.89 -8.50
C ALA A 119 -19.84 0.04 -7.31
N GLU A 120 -19.89 -1.28 -7.48
CA GLU A 120 -20.34 -2.24 -6.48
C GLU A 120 -19.38 -2.33 -5.28
N SER A 121 -18.07 -2.20 -5.51
CA SER A 121 -17.04 -2.30 -4.47
C SER A 121 -16.56 -0.95 -3.95
N ARG A 122 -16.68 0.12 -4.75
CA ARG A 122 -16.12 1.44 -4.48
C ARG A 122 -16.38 1.95 -3.06
N LYS A 123 -17.65 1.95 -2.63
CA LYS A 123 -18.05 2.47 -1.32
C LYS A 123 -17.35 1.72 -0.18
N GLU A 124 -17.31 0.39 -0.25
CA GLU A 124 -16.69 -0.43 0.79
C GLU A 124 -15.16 -0.27 0.83
N ILE A 125 -14.55 -0.06 -0.33
CA ILE A 125 -13.11 0.23 -0.44
C ILE A 125 -12.80 1.60 0.14
N GLU A 126 -13.57 2.63 -0.20
CA GLU A 126 -13.42 3.99 0.36
C GLU A 126 -13.59 3.99 1.89
N GLU A 127 -14.59 3.30 2.42
CA GLU A 127 -14.79 3.12 3.86
C GLU A 127 -13.57 2.45 4.52
N PHE A 128 -13.03 1.39 3.89
CA PHE A 128 -11.85 0.71 4.43
C PHE A 128 -10.58 1.59 4.37
N LEU A 129 -10.38 2.32 3.27
CA LEU A 129 -9.29 3.29 3.15
C LEU A 129 -9.40 4.38 4.22
N SER A 130 -10.61 4.90 4.48
CA SER A 130 -10.84 5.88 5.55
C SER A 130 -10.37 5.34 6.91
N LEU A 131 -10.75 4.10 7.25
CA LEU A 131 -10.33 3.46 8.50
C LEU A 131 -8.81 3.26 8.58
N LEU A 132 -8.15 2.94 7.46
CA LEU A 132 -6.69 2.87 7.41
C LEU A 132 -6.05 4.26 7.60
N THR A 133 -6.66 5.30 7.04
CA THR A 133 -6.11 6.66 7.12
C THR A 133 -6.22 7.30 8.51
N ASP A 134 -7.09 6.78 9.37
CA ASP A 134 -7.19 7.19 10.78
C ASP A 134 -6.03 6.65 11.64
N ILE A 135 -5.27 5.68 11.12
CA ILE A 135 -4.13 5.09 11.84
C ILE A 135 -2.89 5.96 11.65
N THR A 136 -2.46 6.63 12.71
CA THR A 136 -1.29 7.51 12.70
C THR A 136 0.02 6.74 12.53
N SER A 137 0.15 5.50 13.00
CA SER A 137 1.37 4.71 12.74
C SER A 137 1.49 4.21 11.30
N LEU A 138 0.42 4.28 10.51
CA LEU A 138 0.36 3.74 9.17
C LEU A 138 0.70 4.81 8.12
N VAL A 139 1.67 4.51 7.26
CA VAL A 139 1.86 5.18 5.98
C VAL A 139 1.16 4.37 4.90
N LEU A 140 0.32 5.03 4.11
CA LEU A 140 -0.42 4.40 3.03
C LEU A 140 0.05 4.95 1.70
N MET A 141 0.48 4.05 0.80
CA MET A 141 0.81 4.38 -0.58
C MET A 141 -0.08 3.56 -1.51
N VAL A 142 -0.70 4.22 -2.49
CA VAL A 142 -1.59 3.57 -3.45
C VAL A 142 -1.08 3.81 -4.88
N GLY A 143 -1.04 2.76 -5.69
CA GLY A 143 -0.84 2.85 -7.13
C GLY A 143 -2.18 2.82 -7.83
N VAL A 144 -2.47 3.83 -8.67
CA VAL A 144 -3.75 3.95 -9.37
C VAL A 144 -3.53 4.28 -10.85
N PHE A 145 -4.21 3.57 -11.73
CA PHE A 145 -4.26 3.88 -13.16
C PHE A 145 -5.19 5.09 -13.41
N LEU A 146 -4.75 6.07 -14.19
CA LEU A 146 -5.64 7.12 -14.72
C LEU A 146 -5.95 6.85 -16.22
N LEU A 147 -7.23 6.61 -16.55
CA LEU A 147 -7.79 6.66 -17.92
C LEU A 147 -8.82 7.78 -18.01
#